data_AF-A0AA46S4U9-F1
#
_entry.id   AF-A0AA46S4U9-F1
#
_cell.length_a   1.000
_cell.length_b   1.000
_cell.length_c   1.000
_cell.angle_alpha   90.00
_cell.angle_beta   90.00
_cell.angle_gamma   90.00
#
_symmetry.space_group_name_H-M   'P 1'
#
loop_
_entity.id
_entity.type
_entity.pdbx_description
1 polymer ?
#
loop_
_entity_poly.entity_id
_entity_poly.type
_entity_poly.pdbx_seq_one_letter_code
_entity_poly.pdbx_strand_id
1 'polypeptide(L)'
;MQGKNINVTSTTGSNGQTVYTVKTADDVNFNTLTTTGNTSIGGALTVTGNANLNNGANLNNKKITGLANGTADSDAVNYGQIKNLVIGNNYDGIQYFRTKSTKADASALGEDSTAIGPLATANGDNSIAVGNTSQANGLGSISVGQKSIAYQENNVAIGKESAALGKYSTAIGASTGQPRTPVLTNDSNNNNQLTAIDGIPVTATGSTLDTITEINGTAVTPDQRNAFIALLSSGANLAGGEASLALGTSNLATGNSSVALGSMNSSSASPIAVSM
;
A
#
# COMPACT_ATOMS: atom_id res chain seq x y z
N MET A 1 -40.34 -44.94 49.89
CA MET A 1 -39.67 -44.71 48.60
C MET A 1 -39.02 -43.34 48.67
N GLN A 2 -37.70 -43.24 48.49
CA GLN A 2 -37.09 -41.93 48.26
C GLN A 2 -37.25 -41.57 46.79
N GLY A 3 -37.81 -40.40 46.51
CA GLY A 3 -37.72 -39.80 45.19
C GLY A 3 -36.32 -39.20 45.00
N LYS A 4 -35.84 -39.08 43.77
CA LYS A 4 -34.46 -38.67 43.44
C LYS A 4 -33.96 -37.44 44.22
N ASN A 5 -34.81 -36.45 44.46
CA ASN A 5 -34.45 -35.16 45.08
C ASN A 5 -35.16 -34.88 46.41
N ILE A 6 -36.04 -35.78 46.83
CA ILE A 6 -36.87 -35.58 48.03
C ILE A 6 -36.62 -36.73 48.98
N ASN A 7 -36.10 -36.41 50.16
CA ASN A 7 -35.93 -37.37 51.22
C ASN A 7 -37.17 -37.35 52.12
N VAL A 8 -37.74 -38.54 52.34
CA VAL A 8 -38.87 -38.73 53.25
C VAL A 8 -38.44 -39.71 54.33
N THR A 9 -38.42 -39.25 55.58
CA THR A 9 -38.19 -40.08 56.76
C THR A 9 -39.49 -40.17 57.56
N SER A 10 -39.70 -41.30 58.25
CA SER A 10 -40.87 -41.48 59.10
C SER A 10 -40.50 -41.83 60.54
N THR A 11 -41.26 -41.29 61.48
CA THR A 11 -41.14 -41.58 62.92
C THR A 11 -42.51 -41.95 63.49
N THR A 12 -42.55 -42.69 64.58
CA THR A 12 -43.81 -42.96 65.29
C THR A 12 -44.09 -41.81 66.24
N GLY A 13 -45.21 -41.13 66.00
CA GLY A 13 -45.73 -40.11 66.89
C GLY A 13 -46.22 -40.70 68.21
N SER A 14 -46.48 -39.82 69.17
CA SER A 14 -46.81 -40.16 70.56
C SER A 14 -48.01 -41.10 70.75
N ASN A 15 -48.88 -41.23 69.74
CA ASN A 15 -50.11 -42.04 69.77
C ASN A 15 -50.02 -43.27 68.86
N GLY A 16 -48.82 -43.65 68.43
CA GLY A 16 -48.60 -44.79 67.53
C GLY A 16 -48.81 -44.49 66.04
N GLN A 17 -49.10 -43.23 65.65
CA GLN A 17 -49.27 -42.85 64.25
C GLN A 17 -47.92 -42.65 63.54
N THR A 18 -47.85 -42.90 62.23
CA THR A 18 -46.65 -42.60 61.42
C THR A 18 -46.62 -41.13 61.01
N VAL A 19 -45.58 -40.38 61.39
CA VAL A 19 -45.32 -38.99 60.98
C VAL A 19 -44.22 -38.97 59.93
N TYR A 20 -44.42 -38.23 58.83
CA TYR A 20 -43.44 -38.13 57.75
C TYR A 20 -42.81 -36.73 57.70
N THR A 21 -41.47 -36.67 57.69
CA THR A 21 -40.72 -35.44 57.42
C THR A 21 -40.22 -35.47 56.00
N VAL A 22 -40.56 -34.44 55.23
CA VAL A 22 -40.21 -34.30 53.82
C VAL A 22 -39.25 -33.12 53.67
N LYS A 23 -38.08 -33.35 53.10
CA LYS A 23 -37.12 -32.29 52.75
C LYS A 23 -36.57 -32.49 51.33
N THR A 24 -36.21 -31.39 50.68
CA THR A 24 -35.33 -31.47 49.50
C THR A 24 -33.95 -31.95 49.94
N ALA A 25 -33.29 -32.69 49.07
CA ALA A 25 -31.87 -32.92 49.21
C ALA A 25 -31.11 -31.59 49.04
N ASP A 26 -29.90 -31.53 49.61
CA ASP A 26 -28.99 -30.38 49.41
C ASP A 26 -28.53 -30.33 47.95
N ASP A 27 -28.25 -31.50 47.36
CA ASP A 27 -27.99 -31.68 45.94
C ASP A 27 -29.24 -32.18 45.21
N VAL A 28 -29.77 -31.36 44.31
CA VAL A 28 -30.94 -31.69 43.49
C VAL A 28 -30.54 -31.95 42.04
N ASN A 29 -31.13 -32.97 41.42
CA ASN A 29 -30.86 -33.36 40.05
C ASN A 29 -32.17 -33.40 39.23
N PHE A 30 -32.32 -32.44 38.32
CA PHE A 30 -33.47 -32.34 37.43
C PHE A 30 -33.11 -32.79 36.01
N ASN A 31 -34.10 -33.37 35.32
CA ASN A 31 -33.97 -33.59 33.88
C ASN A 31 -34.10 -32.27 33.10
N THR A 32 -34.96 -31.37 33.56
CA THR A 32 -35.20 -30.04 32.97
C THR A 32 -35.57 -29.02 34.06
N LEU A 33 -35.16 -27.76 33.89
CA LEU A 33 -35.53 -26.63 34.76
C LEU A 33 -36.05 -25.46 33.91
N THR A 34 -37.17 -24.85 34.32
CA THR A 34 -37.75 -23.66 33.69
C THR A 34 -38.04 -22.62 34.77
N THR A 35 -37.59 -21.38 34.56
CA THR A 35 -37.82 -20.23 35.46
C THR A 35 -38.46 -19.07 34.71
N THR A 36 -39.18 -18.20 35.41
CA THR A 36 -39.90 -17.03 34.82
C THR A 36 -39.20 -15.69 35.08
N GLY A 37 -38.12 -15.68 35.86
CA GLY A 37 -37.38 -14.47 36.23
C GLY A 37 -35.88 -14.69 36.30
N ASN A 38 -35.17 -13.67 36.80
CA ASN A 38 -33.72 -13.70 36.89
C ASN A 38 -33.25 -14.87 37.77
N THR A 39 -32.21 -15.55 37.31
CA THR A 39 -31.52 -16.57 38.09
C THR A 39 -30.13 -16.03 38.46
N SER A 40 -29.81 -16.04 39.74
CA SER A 40 -28.47 -15.66 40.24
C SER A 40 -27.73 -16.91 40.68
N ILE A 41 -26.47 -17.04 40.25
CA ILE A 41 -25.60 -18.15 40.62
C ILE A 41 -24.42 -17.55 41.38
N GLY A 42 -24.27 -17.90 42.66
CA GLY A 42 -23.20 -17.38 43.52
C GLY A 42 -21.80 -17.93 43.21
N GLY A 43 -21.72 -18.93 42.33
CA GLY A 43 -20.48 -19.60 41.92
C GLY A 43 -20.37 -19.76 40.40
N ALA A 44 -19.62 -20.78 39.95
CA ALA A 44 -19.44 -21.05 38.52
C ALA A 44 -20.67 -21.74 37.91
N LEU A 45 -21.00 -21.34 36.68
CA LEU A 45 -21.94 -22.07 35.82
C LEU A 45 -21.17 -22.93 34.83
N THR A 46 -21.35 -24.24 34.91
CA THR A 46 -20.80 -25.20 33.93
C THR A 46 -21.93 -25.66 33.02
N VAL A 47 -21.80 -25.43 31.72
CA VAL A 47 -22.76 -25.90 30.71
C VAL A 47 -22.08 -26.96 29.87
N THR A 48 -22.61 -28.19 29.91
CA THR A 48 -22.10 -29.33 29.13
C THR A 48 -22.74 -29.46 27.75
N GLY A 49 -23.94 -28.86 27.59
CA GLY A 49 -24.63 -28.71 26.31
C GLY A 49 -24.56 -27.29 25.75
N ASN A 50 -25.54 -26.92 24.93
CA ASN A 50 -25.57 -25.58 24.32
C ASN A 50 -26.15 -24.54 25.27
N ALA A 51 -25.58 -23.33 25.23
CA ALA A 51 -26.15 -22.14 25.84
C ALA A 51 -26.82 -21.28 24.75
N ASN A 52 -28.16 -21.22 24.75
CA ASN A 52 -28.92 -20.39 23.82
C ASN A 52 -29.15 -19.00 24.44
N LEU A 53 -28.47 -17.98 23.89
CA LEU A 53 -28.51 -16.60 24.35
C LEU A 53 -29.26 -15.71 23.33
N ASN A 54 -30.59 -15.76 23.33
CA ASN A 54 -31.45 -15.17 22.28
C ASN A 54 -31.38 -13.63 22.16
N ASN A 55 -30.63 -12.96 23.03
CA ASN A 55 -30.42 -11.50 23.02
C ASN A 55 -28.94 -11.11 23.28
N GLY A 56 -28.01 -12.05 23.06
CA GLY A 56 -26.57 -11.84 23.29
C GLY A 56 -26.12 -12.05 24.74
N ALA A 57 -24.84 -11.78 24.99
CA ALA A 57 -24.21 -11.97 26.29
C ALA A 57 -23.68 -10.63 26.83
N ASN A 58 -24.13 -10.22 28.03
CA ASN A 58 -23.46 -9.17 28.78
C ASN A 58 -22.42 -9.81 29.71
N LEU A 59 -21.15 -9.76 29.32
CA LEU A 59 -20.03 -10.34 30.08
C LEU A 59 -19.49 -9.42 31.18
N ASN A 60 -20.18 -8.32 31.48
CA ASN A 60 -19.76 -7.30 32.46
C ASN A 60 -18.27 -6.92 32.29
N ASN A 61 -17.87 -6.70 31.03
CA ASN A 61 -16.51 -6.35 30.62
C ASN A 61 -15.42 -7.37 30.97
N LYS A 62 -15.72 -8.67 30.96
CA LYS A 62 -14.73 -9.74 31.16
C LYS A 62 -14.24 -10.35 29.86
N LYS A 63 -12.99 -10.83 29.88
CA LYS A 63 -12.35 -11.49 28.73
C LYS A 63 -13.04 -12.81 28.43
N ILE A 64 -13.19 -13.09 27.14
CA ILE A 64 -13.47 -14.43 26.65
C ILE A 64 -12.12 -15.14 26.50
N THR A 65 -11.66 -15.79 27.57
CA THR A 65 -10.42 -16.55 27.57
C THR A 65 -10.66 -17.97 27.08
N GLY A 66 -9.66 -18.56 26.43
CA GLY A 66 -9.85 -19.85 25.78
C GLY A 66 -10.77 -19.77 24.57
N LEU A 67 -11.08 -18.55 24.09
CA LEU A 67 -11.68 -18.37 22.78
C LEU A 67 -10.69 -18.91 21.76
N ALA A 68 -10.99 -20.10 21.27
CA ALA A 68 -10.32 -20.64 20.12
C ALA A 68 -10.39 -19.62 18.98
N ASN A 69 -9.39 -19.62 18.11
CA ASN A 69 -9.37 -18.82 16.89
C ASN A 69 -10.75 -18.90 16.21
N GLY A 70 -11.48 -17.77 16.14
CA GLY A 70 -12.78 -17.69 15.48
C GLY A 70 -12.66 -17.91 13.99
N THR A 71 -13.42 -18.87 13.48
CA THR A 71 -13.17 -19.43 12.16
C THR A 71 -14.27 -19.12 11.14
N ALA A 72 -15.49 -18.77 11.55
CA ALA A 72 -16.59 -18.33 10.69
C ALA A 72 -16.75 -16.79 10.66
N ASP A 73 -17.34 -16.21 9.61
CA ASP A 73 -17.55 -14.75 9.48
C ASP A 73 -18.46 -14.16 10.57
N SER A 74 -19.32 -15.00 11.13
CA SER A 74 -20.13 -14.72 12.31
C SER A 74 -19.42 -15.05 13.62
N ASP A 75 -18.28 -15.75 13.56
CA ASP A 75 -17.48 -16.02 14.75
C ASP A 75 -16.81 -14.73 15.19
N ALA A 76 -16.60 -14.67 16.50
CA ALA A 76 -15.63 -13.75 17.03
C ALA A 76 -14.23 -14.22 16.63
N VAL A 77 -13.61 -13.56 15.66
CA VAL A 77 -12.17 -13.71 15.40
C VAL A 77 -11.39 -13.45 16.69
N ASN A 78 -10.40 -14.30 16.96
CA ASN A 78 -9.59 -14.08 18.14
C ASN A 78 -8.35 -13.26 17.80
N TYR A 79 -7.70 -12.79 18.86
CA TYR A 79 -6.60 -11.85 18.72
C TYR A 79 -5.43 -12.38 17.86
N GLY A 80 -5.19 -13.70 17.80
CA GLY A 80 -4.11 -14.28 16.99
C GLY A 80 -4.37 -14.23 15.49
N GLN A 81 -5.63 -14.30 15.07
CA GLN A 81 -5.99 -14.29 13.64
C GLN A 81 -5.92 -12.91 13.03
N ILE A 82 -6.40 -11.89 13.76
CA ILE A 82 -6.19 -10.47 13.36
C ILE A 82 -4.71 -10.15 13.38
N LYS A 83 -3.97 -10.68 14.37
CA LYS A 83 -2.54 -10.51 14.46
C LYS A 83 -1.84 -11.04 13.20
N ASN A 84 -2.13 -12.22 12.67
CA ASN A 84 -1.38 -12.71 11.51
C ASN A 84 -1.81 -12.13 10.15
N LEU A 85 -3.09 -11.77 9.99
CA LEU A 85 -3.60 -11.20 8.73
C LEU A 85 -3.09 -9.76 8.51
N VAL A 86 -2.82 -9.04 9.59
CA VAL A 86 -2.38 -7.64 9.58
C VAL A 86 -0.90 -7.51 10.01
N ILE A 87 -0.37 -8.43 10.82
CA ILE A 87 0.85 -8.24 11.65
C ILE A 87 1.58 -9.56 12.00
N GLY A 88 2.31 -10.19 11.07
CA GLY A 88 3.41 -11.08 11.48
C GLY A 88 3.84 -12.11 10.43
N ASN A 89 5.01 -12.02 9.79
CA ASN A 89 6.25 -11.32 10.13
C ASN A 89 6.92 -10.82 8.83
N ASN A 90 7.41 -9.57 8.81
CA ASN A 90 8.18 -8.91 7.73
C ASN A 90 7.43 -8.41 6.48
N TYR A 91 6.48 -7.46 6.64
CA TYR A 91 5.94 -6.62 5.55
C TYR A 91 5.54 -7.36 4.26
N ASP A 92 4.72 -8.40 4.36
CA ASP A 92 4.29 -9.19 3.20
C ASP A 92 2.91 -8.80 2.66
N GLY A 93 2.28 -7.75 3.20
CA GLY A 93 0.94 -7.30 2.77
C GLY A 93 -0.14 -8.38 2.87
N ILE A 94 -1.28 -8.12 2.25
CA ILE A 94 -2.26 -9.19 1.98
C ILE A 94 -1.78 -9.99 0.76
N GLN A 95 -2.32 -11.18 0.53
CA GLN A 95 -1.90 -12.02 -0.59
C GLN A 95 -2.00 -11.27 -1.95
N TYR A 96 -1.03 -11.46 -2.86
CA TYR A 96 -0.85 -10.79 -4.16
C TYR A 96 -0.47 -9.31 -4.12
N PHE A 97 -0.88 -8.62 -3.06
CA PHE A 97 -0.48 -7.26 -2.77
C PHE A 97 0.64 -7.28 -1.76
N ARG A 98 1.78 -7.78 -2.22
CA ARG A 98 2.98 -7.90 -1.41
C ARG A 98 3.96 -6.80 -1.75
N THR A 99 4.21 -5.93 -0.78
CA THR A 99 5.32 -4.99 -0.84
C THR A 99 6.29 -5.35 0.26
N LYS A 100 7.31 -6.15 -0.08
CA LYS A 100 8.38 -6.46 0.87
C LYS A 100 9.26 -5.22 1.07
N SER A 101 8.88 -4.41 2.04
CA SER A 101 9.60 -3.20 2.35
C SER A 101 9.35 -2.78 3.78
N THR A 102 10.38 -2.24 4.41
CA THR A 102 10.25 -1.55 5.70
C THR A 102 10.18 -0.03 5.52
N LYS A 103 10.10 0.46 4.26
CA LYS A 103 10.03 1.89 3.93
C LYS A 103 8.60 2.40 4.06
N ALA A 104 8.43 3.72 3.93
CA ALA A 104 7.12 4.34 3.92
C ALA A 104 6.21 3.79 2.81
N ASP A 105 4.90 3.85 3.08
CA ASP A 105 3.85 3.33 2.22
C ASP A 105 3.75 4.09 0.89
N ALA A 106 2.88 3.62 0.00
CA ALA A 106 2.51 4.29 -1.23
C ALA A 106 1.52 5.45 -0.95
N SER A 107 1.47 6.44 -1.84
CA SER A 107 0.57 7.59 -1.74
C SER A 107 -0.16 7.85 -3.06
N ALA A 108 -1.46 7.55 -3.08
CA ALA A 108 -2.38 7.90 -4.16
C ALA A 108 -3.05 9.25 -3.81
N LEU A 109 -2.59 10.35 -4.41
CA LEU A 109 -2.97 11.73 -4.04
C LEU A 109 -3.93 12.39 -5.03
N GLY A 110 -3.90 11.99 -6.31
CA GLY A 110 -4.89 12.44 -7.28
C GLY A 110 -6.22 11.70 -7.15
N GLU A 111 -7.30 12.31 -7.62
CA GLU A 111 -8.60 11.65 -7.71
C GLU A 111 -8.49 10.39 -8.57
N ASP A 112 -9.09 9.27 -8.14
CA ASP A 112 -9.02 7.97 -8.83
C ASP A 112 -7.59 7.45 -9.11
N SER A 113 -6.59 7.94 -8.39
CA SER A 113 -5.19 7.52 -8.58
C SER A 113 -4.87 6.19 -7.89
N THR A 114 -3.82 5.52 -8.38
CA THR A 114 -3.33 4.26 -7.82
C THR A 114 -1.84 4.37 -7.51
N ALA A 115 -1.45 4.05 -6.27
CA ALA A 115 -0.04 3.99 -5.86
C ALA A 115 0.28 2.64 -5.22
N ILE A 116 1.32 1.96 -5.71
CA ILE A 116 1.73 0.61 -5.26
C ILE A 116 3.25 0.56 -5.07
N GLY A 117 3.68 0.16 -3.87
CA GLY A 117 5.09 0.00 -3.54
C GLY A 117 5.64 1.12 -2.66
N PRO A 118 6.84 0.94 -2.08
CA PRO A 118 7.32 1.84 -1.04
C PRO A 118 7.67 3.21 -1.63
N LEU A 119 7.17 4.30 -1.05
CA LEU A 119 7.38 5.67 -1.53
C LEU A 119 6.86 5.91 -2.97
N ALA A 120 6.01 5.05 -3.52
CA ALA A 120 5.35 5.31 -4.79
C ALA A 120 4.38 6.49 -4.62
N THR A 121 4.41 7.48 -5.51
CA THR A 121 3.57 8.68 -5.42
C THR A 121 2.84 8.93 -6.73
N ALA A 122 1.51 8.89 -6.68
CA ALA A 122 0.62 9.21 -7.79
C ALA A 122 -0.05 10.57 -7.50
N ASN A 123 0.54 11.68 -7.96
CA ASN A 123 0.07 13.05 -7.70
C ASN A 123 -1.03 13.52 -8.66
N GLY A 124 -1.06 13.02 -9.89
CA GLY A 124 -2.07 13.43 -10.86
C GLY A 124 -3.39 12.67 -10.71
N ASP A 125 -4.50 13.29 -11.06
CA ASP A 125 -5.78 12.58 -11.15
C ASP A 125 -5.68 11.45 -12.19
N ASN A 126 -6.35 10.32 -11.94
CA ASN A 126 -6.31 9.11 -12.76
C ASN A 126 -4.89 8.53 -12.98
N SER A 127 -3.90 8.96 -12.18
CA SER A 127 -2.51 8.54 -12.39
C SER A 127 -2.18 7.21 -11.71
N ILE A 128 -1.14 6.54 -12.21
CA ILE A 128 -0.69 5.23 -11.73
C ILE A 128 0.80 5.30 -11.40
N ALA A 129 1.17 5.11 -10.13
CA ALA A 129 2.55 4.98 -9.68
C ALA A 129 2.82 3.59 -9.10
N VAL A 130 3.68 2.80 -9.73
CA VAL A 130 4.00 1.44 -9.30
C VAL A 130 5.50 1.25 -9.19
N GLY A 131 6.01 1.05 -7.98
CA GLY A 131 7.42 0.74 -7.71
C GLY A 131 8.07 1.70 -6.71
N ASN A 132 9.22 1.26 -6.18
CA ASN A 132 9.96 1.96 -5.14
C ASN A 132 10.37 3.37 -5.61
N THR A 133 9.79 4.42 -5.02
CA THR A 133 10.02 5.83 -5.38
C THR A 133 9.55 6.20 -6.80
N SER A 134 8.60 5.47 -7.38
CA SER A 134 7.95 5.87 -8.64
C SER A 134 7.13 7.16 -8.44
N GLN A 135 7.09 8.03 -9.46
CA GLN A 135 6.39 9.33 -9.40
C GLN A 135 5.56 9.58 -10.66
N ALA A 136 4.23 9.51 -10.53
CA ALA A 136 3.28 9.89 -11.58
C ALA A 136 2.70 11.28 -11.25
N ASN A 137 3.28 12.34 -11.81
CA ASN A 137 2.99 13.72 -11.42
C ASN A 137 1.89 14.41 -12.23
N GLY A 138 1.65 13.96 -13.46
CA GLY A 138 0.65 14.57 -14.35
C GLY A 138 -0.69 13.85 -14.34
N LEU A 139 -1.74 14.57 -14.77
CA LEU A 139 -3.06 14.02 -15.06
C LEU A 139 -2.95 12.81 -16.00
N GLY A 140 -3.56 11.68 -15.65
CA GLY A 140 -3.56 10.44 -16.45
C GLY A 140 -2.18 9.82 -16.68
N SER A 141 -1.16 10.25 -15.93
CA SER A 141 0.21 9.76 -16.12
C SER A 141 0.44 8.38 -15.51
N ILE A 142 1.37 7.62 -16.09
CA ILE A 142 1.72 6.27 -15.68
C ILE A 142 3.23 6.21 -15.41
N SER A 143 3.60 5.87 -14.18
CA SER A 143 4.99 5.70 -13.74
C SER A 143 5.19 4.33 -13.13
N VAL A 144 5.86 3.42 -13.84
CA VAL A 144 6.09 2.03 -13.39
C VAL A 144 7.58 1.75 -13.34
N GLY A 145 8.11 1.32 -12.20
CA GLY A 145 9.54 1.02 -12.01
C GLY A 145 10.16 1.76 -10.82
N GLN A 146 11.34 1.30 -10.39
CA GLN A 146 12.08 1.99 -9.33
C GLN A 146 12.50 3.37 -9.82
N LYS A 147 12.12 4.44 -9.10
CA LYS A 147 12.43 5.84 -9.42
C LYS A 147 12.01 6.27 -10.84
N SER A 148 11.02 5.63 -11.46
CA SER A 148 10.46 6.15 -12.71
C SER A 148 9.73 7.47 -12.45
N ILE A 149 9.67 8.34 -13.46
CA ILE A 149 9.05 9.66 -13.36
C ILE A 149 8.23 9.97 -14.61
N ALA A 150 6.92 10.15 -14.45
CA ALA A 150 6.03 10.68 -15.47
C ALA A 150 5.58 12.09 -15.03
N TYR A 151 6.22 13.13 -15.56
CA TYR A 151 6.17 14.48 -14.97
C TYR A 151 4.94 15.31 -15.37
N GLN A 152 4.51 15.24 -16.64
CA GLN A 152 3.41 16.03 -17.21
C GLN A 152 2.20 15.15 -17.55
N GLU A 153 1.13 15.79 -18.03
CA GLU A 153 -0.11 15.13 -18.44
C GLU A 153 0.11 14.01 -19.47
N ASN A 154 -0.58 12.89 -19.27
CA ASN A 154 -0.59 11.70 -20.15
C ASN A 154 0.79 11.11 -20.43
N ASN A 155 1.77 11.32 -19.54
CA ASN A 155 3.09 10.75 -19.68
C ASN A 155 3.11 9.28 -19.31
N VAL A 156 3.94 8.50 -20.00
CA VAL A 156 4.17 7.09 -19.71
C VAL A 156 5.65 6.87 -19.47
N ALA A 157 6.03 6.54 -18.24
CA ALA A 157 7.40 6.19 -17.84
C ALA A 157 7.43 4.77 -17.27
N ILE A 158 7.97 3.81 -18.02
CA ILE A 158 8.01 2.40 -17.63
C ILE A 158 9.45 1.88 -17.63
N GLY A 159 9.94 1.52 -16.46
CA GLY A 159 11.23 0.90 -16.18
C GLY A 159 12.09 1.72 -15.23
N LYS A 160 13.15 1.10 -14.70
CA LYS A 160 14.00 1.71 -13.65
C LYS A 160 14.59 3.04 -14.14
N GLU A 161 14.34 4.09 -13.36
CA GLU A 161 14.82 5.47 -13.57
C GLU A 161 14.36 6.10 -14.91
N SER A 162 13.42 5.47 -15.63
CA SER A 162 12.84 6.03 -16.86
C SER A 162 12.10 7.34 -16.58
N ALA A 163 12.19 8.29 -17.50
CA ALA A 163 11.61 9.62 -17.32
C ALA A 163 10.87 10.11 -18.58
N ALA A 164 9.61 10.45 -18.43
CA ALA A 164 8.81 11.15 -19.43
C ALA A 164 8.51 12.56 -18.90
N LEU A 165 9.06 13.59 -19.53
CA LEU A 165 9.01 14.98 -19.05
C LEU A 165 8.18 15.92 -19.92
N GLY A 166 8.23 15.77 -21.25
CA GLY A 166 7.37 16.53 -22.15
C GLY A 166 5.93 16.06 -22.06
N LYS A 167 4.94 16.89 -22.41
CA LYS A 167 3.52 16.47 -22.43
C LYS A 167 3.30 15.33 -23.42
N TYR A 168 2.43 14.37 -23.09
CA TYR A 168 2.11 13.21 -23.94
C TYR A 168 3.33 12.33 -24.29
N SER A 169 4.44 12.45 -23.56
CA SER A 169 5.67 11.76 -23.91
C SER A 169 5.74 10.36 -23.29
N THR A 170 6.48 9.47 -23.94
CA THR A 170 6.58 8.05 -23.55
C THR A 170 8.05 7.63 -23.44
N ALA A 171 8.46 7.17 -22.27
CA ALA A 171 9.76 6.57 -22.00
C ALA A 171 9.57 5.14 -21.49
N ILE A 172 9.94 4.13 -22.29
CA ILE A 172 9.77 2.71 -21.95
C ILE A 172 11.09 1.98 -22.08
N GLY A 173 11.51 1.31 -21.01
CA GLY A 173 12.74 0.54 -20.91
C GLY A 173 13.56 0.91 -19.68
N ALA A 174 14.80 0.45 -19.60
CA ALA A 174 15.59 0.53 -18.36
C ALA A 174 16.97 1.17 -18.59
N SER A 175 17.54 1.70 -17.49
CA SER A 175 18.96 2.00 -17.45
C SER A 175 19.80 0.72 -17.62
N THR A 176 20.89 0.80 -18.37
CA THR A 176 21.93 -0.24 -18.44
C THR A 176 22.82 -0.27 -17.19
N GLY A 177 22.59 0.64 -16.23
CA GLY A 177 23.45 0.88 -15.08
C GLY A 177 24.73 1.64 -15.39
N GLN A 178 24.98 1.96 -16.66
CA GLN A 178 26.08 2.82 -17.07
C GLN A 178 25.66 4.28 -17.00
N PRO A 179 26.33 5.11 -16.18
CA PRO A 179 26.09 6.54 -16.19
C PRO A 179 26.35 7.10 -17.58
N ARG A 180 25.48 8.00 -18.02
CA ARG A 180 25.71 8.79 -19.22
C ARG A 180 26.34 10.10 -18.81
N THR A 181 27.32 10.59 -19.55
CA THR A 181 27.82 11.96 -19.39
C THR A 181 26.93 12.90 -20.21
N PRO A 182 26.20 13.83 -19.57
CA PRO A 182 25.42 14.82 -20.30
C PRO A 182 26.32 15.70 -21.18
N VAL A 183 25.91 15.94 -22.43
CA VAL A 183 26.59 16.83 -23.36
C VAL A 183 26.13 18.25 -23.10
N LEU A 184 27.06 19.09 -22.63
CA LEU A 184 26.81 20.50 -22.37
C LEU A 184 27.02 21.32 -23.65
N THR A 185 26.08 22.21 -23.93
CA THR A 185 26.17 23.18 -25.03
C THR A 185 26.29 24.58 -24.43
N ASN A 186 27.42 25.25 -24.67
CA ASN A 186 27.67 26.61 -24.18
C ASN A 186 27.68 27.61 -25.34
N ASP A 187 27.14 28.80 -25.12
CA ASP A 187 27.21 29.89 -26.09
C ASP A 187 28.47 30.73 -25.85
N SER A 188 29.45 30.58 -26.74
CA SER A 188 30.71 31.31 -26.69
C SER A 188 30.54 32.83 -26.82
N ASN A 189 29.44 33.32 -27.37
CA ASN A 189 29.17 34.75 -27.53
C ASN A 189 28.49 35.37 -26.30
N ASN A 190 27.96 34.54 -25.40
CA ASN A 190 27.27 34.98 -24.19
C ASN A 190 28.03 34.52 -22.94
N ASN A 191 29.27 34.99 -22.78
CA ASN A 191 30.14 34.67 -21.64
C ASN A 191 30.28 33.15 -21.34
N ASN A 192 30.26 32.33 -22.40
CA ASN A 192 30.30 30.86 -22.32
C ASN A 192 29.17 30.24 -21.47
N GLN A 193 28.01 30.90 -21.41
CA GLN A 193 26.86 30.46 -20.65
C GLN A 193 26.31 29.13 -21.17
N LEU A 194 25.91 28.24 -20.26
CA LEU A 194 25.26 26.97 -20.59
C LEU A 194 23.86 27.24 -21.16
N THR A 195 23.59 26.71 -22.36
CA THR A 195 22.35 26.94 -23.11
C THR A 195 21.55 25.66 -23.37
N ALA A 196 22.20 24.49 -23.37
CA ALA A 196 21.50 23.22 -23.45
C ALA A 196 22.27 22.08 -22.78
N ILE A 197 21.52 21.05 -22.37
CA ILE A 197 22.05 19.76 -21.92
C ILE A 197 21.41 18.67 -22.77
N ASP A 198 22.22 18.00 -23.59
CA ASP A 198 21.78 16.98 -24.53
C ASP A 198 20.63 17.43 -25.45
N GLY A 199 20.74 18.67 -25.90
CA GLY A 199 19.74 19.31 -26.75
C GLY A 199 18.50 19.79 -26.00
N ILE A 200 18.39 19.58 -24.69
CA ILE A 200 17.33 20.18 -23.86
C ILE A 200 17.73 21.63 -23.56
N PRO A 201 16.93 22.64 -23.97
CA PRO A 201 17.22 24.03 -23.65
C PRO A 201 17.23 24.27 -22.15
N VAL A 202 18.21 25.03 -21.65
CA VAL A 202 18.28 25.49 -20.25
C VAL A 202 18.62 26.97 -20.20
N THR A 203 18.18 27.65 -19.14
CA THR A 203 18.66 28.99 -18.77
C THR A 203 19.59 28.82 -17.58
N ALA A 204 20.81 29.34 -17.68
CA ALA A 204 21.83 29.27 -16.63
C ALA A 204 22.51 30.61 -16.44
N THR A 205 22.98 30.93 -15.23
CA THR A 205 23.71 32.18 -14.96
C THR A 205 25.21 32.07 -15.26
N GLY A 206 25.72 30.88 -15.55
CA GLY A 206 27.13 30.60 -15.86
C GLY A 206 27.29 29.39 -16.79
N SER A 207 28.48 28.81 -16.79
CA SER A 207 28.89 27.74 -17.73
C SER A 207 28.76 26.32 -17.16
N THR A 208 28.34 26.19 -15.90
CA THR A 208 28.31 24.94 -15.13
C THR A 208 26.89 24.55 -14.74
N LEU A 209 26.68 23.25 -14.50
CA LEU A 209 25.36 22.68 -14.21
C LEU A 209 24.66 23.29 -12.98
N ASP A 210 25.43 23.73 -11.98
CA ASP A 210 24.91 24.34 -10.75
C ASP A 210 24.37 25.77 -10.95
N THR A 211 24.60 26.37 -12.12
CA THR A 211 24.12 27.71 -12.45
C THR A 211 22.76 27.72 -13.17
N ILE A 212 22.20 26.54 -13.47
CA ILE A 212 20.89 26.41 -14.13
C ILE A 212 19.80 26.96 -13.22
N THR A 213 18.97 27.84 -13.80
CA THR A 213 17.79 28.45 -13.18
C THR A 213 16.50 28.00 -13.86
N GLU A 214 16.55 27.56 -15.12
CA GLU A 214 15.38 27.07 -15.87
C GLU A 214 15.73 25.87 -16.74
N ILE A 215 14.78 24.92 -16.88
CA ILE A 215 14.87 23.78 -17.80
C ILE A 215 13.64 23.83 -18.72
N ASN A 216 13.87 23.82 -20.03
CA ASN A 216 12.83 23.92 -21.05
C ASN A 216 11.85 25.10 -20.80
N GLY A 217 12.40 26.26 -20.41
CA GLY A 217 11.63 27.47 -20.09
C GLY A 217 10.87 27.45 -18.76
N THR A 218 11.02 26.39 -17.93
CA THR A 218 10.41 26.31 -16.60
C THR A 218 11.44 26.57 -15.52
N ALA A 219 11.17 27.53 -14.62
CA ALA A 219 12.03 27.80 -13.47
C ALA A 219 12.13 26.58 -12.53
N VAL A 220 13.34 26.27 -12.07
CA VAL A 220 13.61 25.10 -11.22
C VAL A 220 14.35 25.47 -9.95
N THR A 221 14.04 24.77 -8.86
CA THR A 221 14.83 24.85 -7.63
C THR A 221 16.14 24.05 -7.77
N PRO A 222 17.14 24.29 -6.90
CA PRO A 222 18.37 23.49 -6.89
C PRO A 222 18.12 21.98 -6.80
N ASP A 223 17.12 21.55 -6.02
CA ASP A 223 16.77 20.13 -5.88
C ASP A 223 16.15 19.56 -7.17
N GLN A 224 15.22 20.29 -7.79
CA GLN A 224 14.61 19.89 -9.06
C GLN A 224 15.65 19.79 -10.18
N ARG A 225 16.55 20.76 -10.25
CA ARG A 225 17.69 20.76 -11.17
C ARG A 225 18.60 19.55 -10.94
N ASN A 226 19.00 19.31 -9.69
CA ASN A 226 19.87 18.18 -9.35
C ASN A 226 19.19 16.84 -9.66
N ALA A 227 17.87 16.72 -9.43
CA ALA A 227 17.09 15.55 -9.81
C ALA A 227 17.07 15.35 -11.33
N PHE A 228 16.86 16.41 -12.11
CA PHE A 228 16.91 16.35 -13.57
C PHE A 228 18.29 15.94 -14.10
N ILE A 229 19.37 16.52 -13.56
CA ILE A 229 20.75 16.13 -13.91
C ILE A 229 21.00 14.66 -13.56
N ALA A 230 20.51 14.20 -12.41
CA ALA A 230 20.64 12.80 -12.02
C ALA A 230 19.89 11.87 -12.98
N LEU A 231 18.70 12.25 -13.46
CA LEU A 231 17.96 11.49 -14.47
C LEU A 231 18.72 11.42 -15.79
N LEU A 232 19.23 12.57 -16.27
CA LEU A 232 20.05 12.62 -17.47
C LEU A 232 21.29 11.73 -17.37
N SER A 233 21.90 11.69 -16.19
CA SER A 233 23.12 10.93 -15.92
C SER A 233 22.85 9.45 -15.58
N SER A 234 21.60 9.08 -15.27
CA SER A 234 21.22 7.70 -14.88
C SER A 234 21.41 6.68 -15.99
N GLY A 235 21.52 7.14 -17.25
CA GLY A 235 21.53 6.28 -18.42
C GLY A 235 20.19 5.57 -18.66
N ALA A 236 19.09 5.99 -18.04
CA ALA A 236 17.75 5.52 -18.36
C ALA A 236 17.19 6.21 -19.62
N ASN A 237 16.03 5.75 -20.10
CA ASN A 237 15.32 6.42 -21.19
C ASN A 237 14.70 7.73 -20.73
N LEU A 238 14.87 8.78 -21.53
CA LEU A 238 14.31 10.10 -21.28
C LEU A 238 13.55 10.61 -22.51
N ALA A 239 12.24 10.82 -22.35
CA ALA A 239 11.37 11.46 -23.34
C ALA A 239 11.07 12.90 -22.89
N GLY A 240 11.93 13.84 -23.32
CA GLY A 240 11.91 15.24 -22.90
C GLY A 240 11.01 16.16 -23.74
N GLY A 241 10.85 15.87 -25.03
CA GLY A 241 10.01 16.67 -25.94
C GLY A 241 8.53 16.39 -25.80
N GLU A 242 7.69 17.33 -26.23
CA GLU A 242 6.25 17.11 -26.35
C GLU A 242 5.97 15.99 -27.37
N ALA A 243 5.12 15.02 -27.00
CA ALA A 243 4.79 13.84 -27.81
C ALA A 243 6.01 13.01 -28.25
N SER A 244 7.12 13.06 -27.51
CA SER A 244 8.32 12.28 -27.85
C SER A 244 8.27 10.84 -27.33
N LEU A 245 9.05 9.94 -27.95
CA LEU A 245 9.14 8.52 -27.61
C LEU A 245 10.59 8.09 -27.42
N ALA A 246 10.94 7.56 -26.25
CA ALA A 246 12.21 6.91 -25.98
C ALA A 246 11.97 5.43 -25.60
N LEU A 247 12.38 4.48 -26.45
CA LEU A 247 12.11 3.05 -26.27
C LEU A 247 13.38 2.19 -26.37
N GLY A 248 13.69 1.39 -25.35
CA GLY A 248 14.87 0.52 -25.32
C GLY A 248 15.75 0.79 -24.10
N THR A 249 17.03 1.13 -24.28
CA THR A 249 17.93 1.44 -23.15
C THR A 249 18.74 2.71 -23.39
N SER A 250 18.82 3.59 -22.40
CA SER A 250 19.67 4.80 -22.46
C SER A 250 19.37 5.75 -23.63
N ASN A 251 18.14 5.80 -24.13
CA ASN A 251 17.74 6.67 -25.23
C ASN A 251 17.28 8.05 -24.75
N LEU A 252 17.44 9.05 -25.61
CA LEU A 252 17.05 10.43 -25.36
C LEU A 252 16.21 10.97 -26.53
N ALA A 253 14.95 11.31 -26.27
CA ALA A 253 14.03 11.91 -27.25
C ALA A 253 13.61 13.29 -26.75
N THR A 254 14.41 14.31 -27.05
CA THR A 254 14.29 15.68 -26.49
C THR A 254 13.65 16.67 -27.43
N GLY A 255 13.63 16.38 -28.73
CA GLY A 255 12.86 17.17 -29.69
C GLY A 255 11.36 16.90 -29.56
N ASN A 256 10.54 17.90 -29.89
CA ASN A 256 9.10 17.69 -30.02
C ASN A 256 8.81 16.65 -31.12
N SER A 257 7.93 15.70 -30.82
CA SER A 257 7.59 14.56 -31.68
C SER A 257 8.79 13.70 -32.10
N SER A 258 9.92 13.78 -31.36
CA SER A 258 11.11 12.98 -31.65
C SER A 258 10.93 11.55 -31.16
N VAL A 259 11.56 10.62 -31.85
CA VAL A 259 11.59 9.20 -31.48
C VAL A 259 13.05 8.75 -31.38
N ALA A 260 13.40 8.07 -30.29
CA ALA A 260 14.69 7.40 -30.09
C ALA A 260 14.45 5.92 -29.71
N LEU A 261 14.85 5.00 -30.59
CA LEU A 261 14.62 3.55 -30.44
C LEU A 261 15.95 2.78 -30.40
N GLY A 262 16.05 1.80 -29.51
CA GLY A 262 17.21 0.90 -29.43
C GLY A 262 18.07 1.17 -28.21
N SER A 263 19.39 1.36 -28.38
CA SER A 263 20.30 1.65 -27.28
C SER A 263 21.15 2.88 -27.52
N MET A 264 21.23 3.79 -26.54
CA MET A 264 22.09 4.98 -26.56
C MET A 264 21.83 5.95 -27.74
N ASN A 265 20.60 6.01 -28.23
CA ASN A 265 20.22 6.95 -29.30
C ASN A 265 19.82 8.31 -28.71
N SER A 266 20.08 9.38 -29.47
CA SER A 266 19.63 10.73 -29.14
C SER A 266 18.92 11.36 -30.33
N SER A 267 17.74 11.92 -30.09
CA SER A 267 16.94 12.62 -31.10
C SER A 267 16.45 13.97 -30.56
N SER A 268 16.99 15.05 -31.15
CA SER A 268 16.72 16.44 -30.71
C SER A 268 16.00 17.30 -31.76
N ALA A 269 15.99 16.90 -33.04
CA ALA A 269 15.43 17.73 -34.13
C ALA A 269 14.75 16.93 -35.28
N SER A 270 14.84 15.59 -35.27
CA SER A 270 14.30 14.73 -36.32
C SER A 270 13.29 13.74 -35.73
N PRO A 271 12.26 13.33 -36.49
CA PRO A 271 11.20 12.50 -35.92
C PRO A 271 11.72 11.12 -35.49
N ILE A 272 12.85 10.62 -36.00
CA ILE A 272 13.29 9.23 -35.75
C ILE A 272 14.82 9.11 -35.66
N ALA A 273 15.33 8.54 -34.57
CA ALA A 273 16.69 8.02 -34.37
C ALA A 273 16.60 6.53 -33.98
N VAL A 274 17.30 5.65 -34.70
CA VAL A 274 17.25 4.18 -34.50
C VAL A 274 18.64 3.58 -34.63
N SER A 275 19.02 2.71 -33.69
CA SER A 275 20.18 1.80 -33.81
C SER A 275 19.70 0.37 -34.05
N MET A 276 20.31 -0.36 -35.00
CA MET A 276 20.07 -1.79 -35.23
C MET A 276 20.87 -2.68 -34.29
#